data_AF-A0A7V3RN35-F1
#
_entry.id   AF-A0A7V3RN35-F1
#
_cell.length_a   1.000
_cell.length_b   1.000
_cell.length_c   1.000
_cell.angle_alpha   90.00
_cell.angle_beta   90.00
_cell.angle_gamma   90.00
#
_symmetry.space_group_name_H-M   'P 1'
#
loop_
_entity.id
_entity.type
_entity.pdbx_description
1 polymer ?
#
loop_
_entity_poly.entity_id
_entity_poly.type
_entity_poly.pdbx_seq_one_letter_code
_entity_poly.pdbx_strand_id
1 'polypeptide(L)'
;VGTLSKALGTQGGFVCGPRRLIAWLINQARPYIFSTALAPPTAAAARRAVAVVQQEPERRRRILALAEQLRRELREIGGNIGDSCCQIVPLIVGEAQQAVRLSRRLEEQGLLVPAIRPPSVPEGSARLRFSVTAAHTETDVKRVVEVLRGKIPMRSIV
;
A
#
# COMPACT_ATOMS: atom_id res chain seq x y z
N VAL A 1 3.96 -16.64 -6.25
CA VAL A 1 2.80 -16.60 -5.31
C VAL A 1 2.22 -15.21 -5.32
N GLY A 2 0.90 -15.05 -5.24
CA GLY A 2 0.24 -13.75 -5.18
C GLY A 2 -1.02 -13.78 -4.33
N THR A 3 -1.63 -12.61 -4.14
CA THR A 3 -2.84 -12.42 -3.34
C THR A 3 -3.95 -11.80 -4.16
N LEU A 4 -5.19 -12.19 -3.87
CA LEU A 4 -6.40 -11.62 -4.46
C LEU A 4 -7.00 -10.50 -3.57
N SER A 5 -6.50 -10.32 -2.35
CA SER A 5 -7.09 -9.40 -1.35
C SER A 5 -6.52 -7.99 -1.30
N LYS A 6 -5.73 -7.60 -2.30
CA LYS A 6 -5.14 -6.25 -2.40
C LYS A 6 -5.68 -5.53 -3.63
N ALA A 7 -4.85 -5.37 -4.66
CA ALA A 7 -5.20 -4.65 -5.88
C ALA A 7 -6.41 -5.26 -6.63
N LEU A 8 -6.67 -6.56 -6.44
CA LEU A 8 -7.81 -7.25 -7.04
C LEU A 8 -9.11 -7.12 -6.24
N GLY A 9 -9.06 -6.60 -5.00
CA GLY A 9 -10.25 -6.27 -4.21
C GLY A 9 -11.12 -7.44 -3.78
N THR A 10 -10.59 -8.68 -3.73
CA THR A 10 -11.37 -9.87 -3.34
C THR A 10 -10.72 -10.61 -2.16
N GLN A 11 -10.75 -11.94 -2.13
CA GLN A 11 -10.14 -12.76 -1.09
C GLN A 11 -9.52 -14.01 -1.71
N GLY A 12 -8.39 -14.43 -1.14
CA GLY A 12 -7.67 -15.63 -1.55
C GLY A 12 -6.20 -15.37 -1.91
N GLY A 13 -5.51 -16.45 -2.24
CA GLY A 13 -4.13 -16.47 -2.71
C GLY A 13 -3.97 -17.43 -3.87
N PHE A 14 -2.89 -17.30 -4.63
CA PHE A 14 -2.63 -18.15 -5.78
C PHE A 14 -1.13 -18.43 -5.96
N VAL A 15 -0.85 -19.54 -6.63
CA VAL A 15 0.48 -19.91 -7.11
C VAL A 15 0.39 -20.09 -8.62
N CYS A 16 1.34 -19.50 -9.35
CA CYS A 16 1.50 -19.72 -10.79
C CYS A 16 2.84 -20.40 -11.02
N GLY A 17 2.89 -21.34 -11.96
CA GLY A 17 4.10 -22.08 -12.29
C GLY A 17 3.83 -23.22 -13.27
N PRO A 18 4.83 -24.06 -13.57
CA PRO A 18 4.69 -25.19 -14.46
C PRO A 18 3.61 -26.17 -14.00
N ARG A 19 2.93 -26.84 -14.94
CA ARG A 19 1.86 -27.80 -14.63
C ARG A 19 2.27 -28.87 -13.61
N ARG A 20 3.52 -29.37 -13.71
CA ARG A 20 4.06 -30.36 -12.76
C ARG A 20 4.10 -29.84 -11.32
N LEU A 21 4.46 -28.58 -11.12
CA LEU A 21 4.46 -27.93 -9.80
C LEU A 21 3.04 -27.78 -9.27
N ILE A 22 2.12 -27.29 -10.10
CA ILE A 22 0.72 -27.11 -9.71
C ILE A 22 0.07 -28.46 -9.34
N ALA A 23 0.30 -29.50 -10.15
CA ALA A 23 -0.18 -30.85 -9.87
C ALA A 23 0.39 -31.38 -8.54
N TRP A 24 1.68 -31.20 -8.29
CA TRP A 24 2.28 -31.59 -7.01
C TRP A 24 1.66 -30.83 -5.82
N LEU A 25 1.48 -29.51 -5.93
CA LEU A 25 0.86 -28.70 -4.87
C LEU A 25 -0.58 -29.11 -4.58
N ILE A 26 -1.40 -29.36 -5.61
CA ILE A 26 -2.79 -29.84 -5.44
C ILE A 26 -2.83 -31.15 -4.65
N ASN A 27 -1.85 -32.03 -4.83
CA ASN A 27 -1.80 -33.35 -4.20
C ASN A 27 -1.05 -33.40 -2.86
N GLN A 28 -0.24 -32.38 -2.51
CA GLN A 28 0.65 -32.42 -1.35
C GLN A 28 0.48 -31.25 -0.38
N ALA A 29 -0.05 -30.10 -0.84
CA ALA A 29 -0.17 -28.92 0.01
C ALA A 29 -1.36 -29.06 0.96
N ARG A 30 -1.07 -29.39 2.23
CA ARG A 30 -2.08 -29.46 3.31
C ARG A 30 -3.01 -28.23 3.36
N PRO A 31 -2.54 -26.97 3.24
CA PRO A 31 -3.41 -25.80 3.27
C PRO A 31 -4.39 -25.70 2.08
N TYR A 32 -4.12 -26.42 0.99
CA TYR A 32 -5.03 -26.51 -0.15
C TYR A 32 -6.04 -27.65 0.04
N ILE A 33 -5.56 -28.83 0.45
CA ILE A 33 -6.38 -30.05 0.59
C ILE A 33 -7.37 -29.96 1.75
N PHE A 34 -6.94 -29.43 2.89
CA PHE A 34 -7.71 -29.41 4.13
C PHE A 34 -8.37 -28.06 4.41
N SER A 35 -8.70 -27.30 3.36
CA SER A 35 -9.41 -26.02 3.46
C SER A 35 -10.59 -26.02 2.50
N THR A 36 -11.70 -25.41 2.92
CA THR A 36 -12.83 -25.14 2.03
C THR A 36 -12.39 -24.22 0.90
N ALA A 37 -12.86 -24.51 -0.31
CA ALA A 37 -12.60 -23.69 -1.48
C ALA A 37 -13.19 -22.26 -1.32
N LEU A 38 -12.69 -21.33 -2.13
CA LEU A 38 -13.25 -19.97 -2.20
C LEU A 38 -14.72 -20.02 -2.60
N ALA A 39 -15.53 -19.16 -1.99
CA ALA A 39 -16.92 -19.00 -2.39
C ALA A 39 -17.01 -18.61 -3.88
N PRO A 40 -17.95 -19.18 -4.66
CA PRO A 40 -18.07 -18.89 -6.09
C PRO A 40 -18.14 -17.40 -6.45
N PRO A 41 -18.85 -16.52 -5.71
CA PRO A 41 -18.86 -15.09 -5.98
C PRO A 41 -17.46 -14.44 -5.86
N THR A 42 -16.67 -14.85 -4.86
CA THR A 42 -15.31 -14.37 -4.65
C THR A 42 -14.39 -14.76 -5.80
N ALA A 43 -14.50 -16.00 -6.27
CA ALA A 43 -13.73 -16.49 -7.41
C ALA A 43 -14.12 -15.77 -8.71
N ALA A 44 -15.41 -15.54 -8.94
CA ALA A 44 -15.92 -14.81 -10.10
C ALA A 44 -15.44 -13.34 -10.10
N ALA A 45 -15.53 -12.66 -8.96
CA ALA A 45 -15.02 -11.31 -8.79
C ALA A 45 -13.51 -11.24 -9.04
N ALA A 46 -12.74 -12.21 -8.53
CA ALA A 46 -11.29 -12.26 -8.75
C ALA A 46 -10.95 -12.41 -10.23
N ARG A 47 -11.67 -13.29 -10.95
CA ARG A 47 -11.51 -13.48 -12.40
C ARG A 47 -11.78 -12.18 -13.17
N ARG A 48 -12.85 -11.45 -12.81
CA ARG A 48 -13.15 -10.17 -13.45
C ARG A 48 -12.12 -9.09 -13.12
N ALA A 49 -11.66 -9.02 -11.87
CA ALA A 49 -10.64 -8.07 -11.45
C ALA A 49 -9.32 -8.27 -12.21
N VAL A 50 -8.90 -9.52 -12.46
CA VAL A 50 -7.71 -9.82 -13.29
C VAL A 50 -7.91 -9.29 -14.72
N ALA A 51 -9.08 -9.52 -15.32
CA ALA A 51 -9.37 -9.01 -16.66
C ALA A 51 -9.33 -7.47 -16.72
N VAL A 52 -9.89 -6.78 -15.71
CA VAL A 52 -9.81 -5.32 -15.59
C VAL A 52 -8.35 -4.86 -15.51
N VAL A 53 -7.52 -5.48 -14.67
CA VAL A 53 -6.10 -5.11 -14.55
C VAL A 53 -5.33 -5.29 -15.87
N GLN A 54 -5.72 -6.24 -16.72
CA GLN A 54 -5.12 -6.43 -18.04
C GLN A 54 -5.63 -5.42 -19.07
N GLN A 55 -6.91 -5.06 -19.01
CA GLN A 55 -7.60 -4.21 -19.99
C GLN A 55 -7.43 -2.71 -19.71
N GLU A 56 -7.18 -2.32 -18.45
CA GLU A 56 -7.16 -0.94 -17.98
C GLU A 56 -5.77 -0.52 -17.43
N PRO A 57 -4.70 -0.54 -18.26
CA PRO A 57 -3.33 -0.22 -17.82
C PRO A 57 -3.15 1.24 -17.38
N GLU A 58 -4.00 2.14 -17.85
CA GLU A 58 -4.01 3.56 -17.48
C GLU A 58 -4.24 3.77 -15.98
N ARG A 59 -4.99 2.90 -15.31
CA ARG A 59 -5.14 2.94 -13.85
C ARG A 59 -3.79 2.83 -13.14
N ARG A 60 -2.92 1.92 -13.59
CA ARG A 60 -1.58 1.73 -13.01
C ARG A 60 -0.71 2.96 -13.28
N ARG A 61 -0.76 3.51 -14.49
CA ARG A 61 -0.02 4.73 -14.84
C ARG A 61 -0.44 5.91 -13.97
N ARG A 62 -1.76 6.11 -13.78
CA ARG A 62 -2.33 7.14 -12.89
C ARG A 62 -1.86 6.97 -11.44
N ILE A 63 -1.92 5.76 -10.89
CA ILE A 63 -1.46 5.48 -9.53
C ILE A 63 0.03 5.86 -9.36
N LEU A 64 0.87 5.48 -10.32
CA LEU A 64 2.31 5.78 -10.26
C LEU A 64 2.60 7.27 -10.43
N ALA A 65 1.85 7.97 -11.28
CA ALA A 65 1.96 9.42 -11.43
C ALA A 65 1.58 10.17 -10.14
N LEU A 66 0.45 9.80 -9.52
CA LEU A 66 0.02 10.37 -8.23
C LEU A 66 1.01 10.04 -7.11
N ALA A 67 1.58 8.83 -7.10
CA ALA A 67 2.61 8.47 -6.14
C ALA A 67 3.89 9.28 -6.34
N GLU A 68 4.33 9.52 -7.58
CA GLU A 68 5.45 10.41 -7.88
C GLU A 68 5.19 11.84 -7.40
N GLN A 69 4.00 12.38 -7.69
CA GLN A 69 3.61 13.70 -7.23
C GLN A 69 3.67 13.79 -5.69
N LEU A 70 3.06 12.83 -4.98
CA LEU A 70 3.09 12.80 -3.53
C LEU A 70 4.52 12.70 -2.98
N ARG A 71 5.38 11.86 -3.59
CA ARG A 71 6.79 11.74 -3.19
C ARG A 71 7.53 13.06 -3.37
N ARG A 72 7.36 13.73 -4.52
CA ARG A 72 7.98 15.03 -4.81
C ARG A 72 7.53 16.08 -3.79
N GLU A 73 6.22 16.27 -3.64
CA GLU A 73 5.67 17.30 -2.77
C GLU A 73 5.99 17.06 -1.27
N LEU A 74 6.01 15.80 -0.82
CA LEU A 74 6.46 15.50 0.54
C LEU A 74 7.95 15.78 0.75
N ARG A 75 8.81 15.53 -0.24
CA ARG A 75 10.25 15.90 -0.17
C ARG A 75 10.44 17.41 -0.11
N GLU A 76 9.67 18.17 -0.88
CA GLU A 76 9.72 19.63 -0.91
C GLU A 76 9.42 20.25 0.47
N ILE A 77 8.54 19.63 1.27
CA ILE A 77 8.26 20.06 2.65
C ILE A 77 9.18 19.40 3.70
N GLY A 78 10.29 18.80 3.29
CA GLY A 78 11.30 18.21 4.19
C GLY A 78 11.04 16.77 4.64
N GLY A 79 10.11 16.06 3.99
CA GLY A 79 9.78 14.68 4.31
C GLY A 79 10.82 13.67 3.86
N ASN A 80 11.19 12.73 4.76
CA ASN A 80 12.01 11.58 4.40
C ASN A 80 11.13 10.45 3.84
N ILE A 81 11.29 10.15 2.55
CA ILE A 81 10.49 9.16 1.82
C ILE A 81 11.24 7.84 1.58
N GLY A 82 12.50 7.75 2.04
CA GLY A 82 13.42 6.68 1.68
C GLY A 82 13.53 6.51 0.15
N ASP A 83 13.78 5.27 -0.26
CA ASP A 83 13.97 4.89 -1.67
C ASP A 83 12.67 4.39 -2.34
N SER A 84 11.51 4.83 -1.86
CA SER A 84 10.24 4.40 -2.45
C SER A 84 10.13 4.80 -3.92
N CYS A 85 9.86 3.81 -4.77
CA CYS A 85 9.65 3.95 -6.21
C CYS A 85 8.29 3.41 -6.67
N CYS A 86 7.38 3.12 -5.75
CA CYS A 86 6.09 2.47 -6.03
C CYS A 86 4.89 3.24 -5.45
N GLN A 87 3.69 2.67 -5.56
CA GLN A 87 2.43 3.25 -5.07
C GLN A 87 2.32 3.34 -3.53
N ILE A 88 3.27 2.73 -2.81
CA ILE A 88 3.36 2.84 -1.36
C ILE A 88 4.40 3.91 -1.05
N VAL A 89 3.94 5.07 -0.61
CA VAL A 89 4.81 6.20 -0.26
C VAL A 89 4.93 6.25 1.26
N PRO A 90 6.10 5.94 1.85
CA PRO A 90 6.30 6.11 3.27
C PRO A 90 6.72 7.54 3.59
N LEU A 91 6.31 8.08 4.74
CA LEU A 91 6.97 9.23 5.35
C LEU A 91 7.61 8.73 6.65
N ILE A 92 8.94 8.59 6.63
CA ILE A 92 9.74 8.11 7.76
C ILE A 92 9.82 9.24 8.80
N VAL A 93 9.21 8.99 9.95
CA VAL A 93 9.15 9.92 11.09
C VAL A 93 10.21 9.58 12.13
N GLY A 94 10.48 8.29 12.31
CA GLY A 94 11.43 7.75 13.27
C GLY A 94 10.77 7.35 14.58
N GLU A 95 10.37 8.34 15.38
CA GLU A 95 9.76 8.13 16.71
C GLU A 95 8.30 7.65 16.58
N ALA A 96 7.94 6.59 17.33
CA ALA A 96 6.64 5.95 17.21
C ALA A 96 5.48 6.85 17.66
N GLN A 97 5.64 7.57 18.78
CA GLN A 97 4.59 8.46 19.29
C GLN A 97 4.40 9.64 18.35
N GLN A 98 5.47 10.17 17.76
CA GLN A 98 5.36 11.22 16.74
C GLN A 98 4.62 10.76 15.50
N ALA A 99 4.89 9.56 14.98
CA ALA A 99 4.15 9.02 13.85
C ALA A 99 2.66 8.91 14.16
N VAL A 100 2.31 8.45 15.37
CA VAL A 100 0.91 8.39 15.84
C VAL A 100 0.28 9.78 15.95
N ARG A 101 1.00 10.77 16.51
CA ARG A 101 0.51 12.16 16.60
C ARG A 101 0.22 12.75 15.21
N LEU A 102 1.09 12.52 14.24
CA LEU A 102 0.88 13.00 12.86
C LEU A 102 -0.30 12.28 12.18
N SER A 103 -0.42 10.96 12.37
CA SER A 103 -1.55 10.18 11.87
C SER A 103 -2.89 10.68 12.42
N ARG A 104 -2.98 10.94 13.74
CA ARG A 104 -4.17 11.52 14.36
C ARG A 104 -4.50 12.91 13.80
N ARG A 105 -3.50 13.79 13.61
CA ARG A 105 -3.72 15.12 13.02
C ARG A 105 -4.26 15.06 11.60
N LEU A 106 -3.80 14.10 10.80
CA LEU A 106 -4.35 13.85 9.47
C LEU A 106 -5.82 13.36 9.58
N GLU A 107 -6.09 12.45 10.51
CA GLU A 107 -7.43 11.92 10.76
C GLU A 107 -8.42 13.01 11.20
N GLU A 108 -8.02 13.94 12.08
CA GLU A 108 -8.79 15.13 12.49
C GLU A 108 -9.15 16.04 11.29
N GLN A 109 -8.37 15.96 10.21
CA GLN A 109 -8.61 16.66 8.94
C GLN A 109 -9.33 15.78 7.92
N GLY A 110 -9.87 14.62 8.32
CA GLY A 110 -10.56 13.67 7.45
C GLY A 110 -9.65 12.83 6.54
N LEU A 111 -8.35 12.73 6.86
CA LEU A 111 -7.36 12.00 6.08
C LEU A 111 -6.87 10.78 6.87
N LEU A 112 -7.38 9.59 6.55
CA LEU A 112 -6.96 8.35 7.22
C LEU A 112 -5.61 7.86 6.67
N VAL A 113 -4.54 8.11 7.43
CA VAL A 113 -3.18 7.64 7.07
C VAL A 113 -2.56 6.91 8.26
N PRO A 114 -2.38 5.59 8.19
CA PRO A 114 -1.93 4.80 9.33
C PRO A 114 -0.44 5.05 9.64
N ALA A 115 -0.14 5.20 10.94
CA ALA A 115 1.22 5.11 11.46
C ALA A 115 1.64 3.64 11.65
N ILE A 116 2.69 3.23 10.94
CA ILE A 116 3.33 1.93 11.08
C ILE A 116 4.51 2.08 12.05
N ARG A 117 4.54 1.24 13.08
CA ARG A 117 5.48 1.30 14.22
C ARG A 117 5.97 -0.11 14.57
N PRO A 118 7.02 -0.25 15.40
CA PRO A 118 7.44 -1.56 15.91
C PRO A 118 6.27 -2.36 16.51
N PRO A 119 6.24 -3.69 16.34
CA PRO A 119 7.27 -4.55 15.73
C PRO A 119 7.21 -4.63 14.18
N SER A 120 6.23 -3.99 13.54
CA SER A 120 6.04 -4.08 12.07
C SER A 120 7.15 -3.39 11.25
N VAL A 121 7.92 -2.50 11.89
CA VAL A 121 9.12 -1.86 11.34
C VAL A 121 10.18 -1.79 12.44
N PRO A 122 11.49 -1.71 12.11
CA PRO A 122 12.54 -1.53 13.11
C PRO A 122 12.32 -0.31 14.00
N GLU A 123 12.84 -0.35 15.23
CA GLU A 123 12.88 0.81 16.12
C GLU A 123 13.55 2.02 15.46
N GLY A 124 13.09 3.22 15.81
CA GLY A 124 13.59 4.46 15.19
C GLY A 124 13.24 4.64 13.71
N SER A 125 12.37 3.79 13.14
CA SER A 125 11.93 3.87 11.73
C SER A 125 10.40 3.90 11.55
N ALA A 126 9.67 4.32 12.59
CA ALA A 126 8.23 4.52 12.51
C ALA A 126 7.87 5.50 11.38
N ARG A 127 6.76 5.24 10.69
CA ARG A 127 6.43 5.94 9.45
C ARG A 127 4.93 6.04 9.22
N LEU A 128 4.49 7.10 8.55
CA LEU A 128 3.18 7.10 7.92
C LEU A 128 3.26 6.32 6.61
N ARG A 129 2.26 5.49 6.32
CA ARG A 129 2.22 4.67 5.10
C ARG A 129 1.07 5.09 4.20
N PHE A 130 1.37 5.93 3.21
CA PHE A 130 0.41 6.29 2.17
C PHE A 130 0.30 5.16 1.14
N SER A 131 -0.91 4.69 0.88
CA SER A 131 -1.21 3.69 -0.16
C SER A 131 -2.01 4.37 -1.26
N VAL A 132 -1.33 4.83 -2.31
CA VAL A 132 -1.98 5.57 -3.39
C VAL A 132 -2.85 4.63 -4.22
N THR A 133 -4.07 5.04 -4.52
CA THR A 133 -5.04 4.27 -5.31
C THR A 133 -5.48 5.08 -6.54
N ALA A 134 -6.10 4.41 -7.50
CA ALA A 134 -6.61 5.09 -8.70
C ALA A 134 -7.77 6.04 -8.40
N ALA A 135 -8.43 5.89 -7.24
CA ALA A 135 -9.53 6.75 -6.80
C ALA A 135 -9.05 8.09 -6.24
N HIS A 136 -7.79 8.20 -5.84
CA HIS A 136 -7.24 9.48 -5.40
C HIS A 136 -7.13 10.48 -6.55
N THR A 137 -7.18 11.75 -6.18
CA THR A 137 -7.02 12.91 -7.05
C THR A 137 -5.75 13.68 -6.68
N GLU A 138 -5.31 14.57 -7.57
CA GLU A 138 -4.21 15.50 -7.26
C GLU A 138 -4.56 16.42 -6.09
N THR A 139 -5.84 16.76 -5.92
CA THR A 139 -6.34 17.55 -4.80
C THR A 139 -6.15 16.83 -3.47
N ASP A 140 -6.36 15.51 -3.43
CA ASP A 140 -6.11 14.71 -2.22
C ASP A 140 -4.62 14.73 -1.84
N VAL A 141 -3.73 14.64 -2.84
CA VAL A 141 -2.28 14.73 -2.65
C VAL A 141 -1.91 16.10 -2.05
N LYS A 142 -2.37 17.18 -2.67
CA LYS A 142 -2.12 18.55 -2.19
C LYS A 142 -2.63 18.76 -0.76
N ARG A 143 -3.82 18.24 -0.44
CA ARG A 143 -4.43 18.35 0.89
C ARG A 143 -3.59 17.64 1.96
N VAL A 144 -3.08 16.45 1.67
CA VAL A 144 -2.16 15.73 2.56
C VAL A 144 -0.90 16.54 2.84
N VAL A 145 -0.28 17.07 1.79
CA VAL A 145 0.96 17.85 1.89
C VAL A 145 0.75 19.12 2.68
N GLU A 146 -0.36 19.83 2.45
CA GLU A 146 -0.70 21.04 3.18
C GLU A 146 -0.91 20.78 4.68
N VAL A 147 -1.63 19.71 5.04
CA VAL A 147 -1.80 19.34 6.44
C VAL A 147 -0.46 19.01 7.11
N LEU A 148 0.51 18.44 6.38
CA LEU A 148 1.82 18.08 6.92
C LEU A 148 2.86 19.20 6.91
N ARG A 149 2.64 20.26 6.12
CA ARG A 149 3.57 21.38 5.99
C ARG A 149 3.89 22.00 7.35
N GLY A 150 5.18 22.17 7.63
CA GLY A 150 5.67 22.72 8.91
C GLY A 150 5.45 21.81 10.13
N LYS A 151 4.92 20.60 9.96
CA LYS A 151 4.65 19.64 11.05
C LYS A 151 5.54 18.40 10.99
N ILE A 152 6.29 18.22 9.91
CA ILE A 152 7.28 17.14 9.79
C ILE A 152 8.47 17.46 10.68
N PRO A 153 8.92 16.53 11.54
CA PRO A 153 10.18 16.72 12.26
C PRO A 153 11.32 16.93 11.28
N MET A 154 12.01 18.07 11.38
CA MET A 154 13.31 18.20 10.75
C MET A 154 14.26 17.19 11.37
N ARG A 155 14.92 16.37 10.54
CA ARG A 155 16.11 15.67 11.00
C ARG A 155 17.27 16.66 10.98
N SER A 156 17.92 16.84 12.13
CA SER A 156 19.34 17.16 12.17
C SER A 156 20.06 16.07 11.37
N ILE A 157 20.66 16.47 10.26
CA ILE A 157 21.60 15.62 9.53
C ILE A 157 22.78 15.45 10.50
N VAL A 158 22.96 14.23 11.02
CA VAL A 158 24.24 13.75 11.52
C VAL A 158 24.84 12.92 10.41
#